data_AF-A0AAW1LLW0-F1
#
_entry.id   AF-A0AAW1LLW0-F1
#
_cell.length_a   1.000
_cell.length_b   1.000
_cell.length_c   1.000
_cell.angle_alpha   90.00
_cell.angle_beta   90.00
_cell.angle_gamma   90.00
#
_symmetry.space_group_name_H-M   'P 1'
#
loop_
_entity.id
_entity.type
_entity.pdbx_description
1 polymer ?
#
loop_
_entity_poly.entity_id
_entity_poly.type
_entity_poly.pdbx_seq_one_letter_code
_entity_poly.pdbx_strand_id
1 'polypeptide(L)'
;MMVSSTQQEPSTTIQVQPEIRSIKCECCGLTEECTPGYIDRIRERYMGKWICGLCSEAVKDEVVRSERLITTDEAINRHLNVCRKFRSSCPPAGGDPAMHLITAMRSILRRSLDCPRGGLRSTPASPTRGDMDRPKLTRSESCFADL
;
A
#
# COMPACT_ATOMS: atom_id res chain seq x y z
N MET A 1 36.56 37.17 -53.78
CA MET A 1 36.45 36.37 -52.54
C MET A 1 35.79 37.26 -51.50
N MET A 2 34.53 36.99 -51.14
CA MET A 2 33.83 37.68 -50.06
C MET A 2 33.29 36.58 -49.14
N VAL A 3 33.87 36.43 -47.96
CA VAL A 3 33.40 35.50 -46.94
C VAL A 3 32.49 36.32 -46.02
N SER A 4 31.18 36.16 -46.19
CA SER A 4 30.19 36.75 -45.30
C SER A 4 30.15 35.94 -44.01
N SER A 5 30.66 36.51 -42.93
CA SER A 5 30.55 35.94 -41.58
C SER A 5 29.16 36.23 -41.01
N THR A 6 28.29 35.23 -41.00
CA THR A 6 27.08 35.23 -40.16
C THR A 6 27.49 34.99 -38.71
N GLN A 7 27.25 35.96 -37.84
CA GLN A 7 27.33 35.79 -36.39
C GLN A 7 26.08 35.04 -35.92
N GLN A 8 26.29 33.91 -35.25
CA GLN A 8 25.26 33.08 -34.63
C GLN A 8 25.04 33.58 -33.19
N GLU A 9 23.83 34.05 -32.88
CA GLU A 9 23.42 34.37 -31.51
C GLU A 9 23.34 33.09 -30.63
N PRO A 10 23.75 33.16 -29.35
CA PRO A 10 23.67 32.03 -28.44
C PRO A 10 22.22 31.82 -27.98
N SER A 11 21.58 30.79 -28.54
CA SER A 11 20.27 30.32 -28.10
C SER A 11 20.37 29.75 -26.68
N THR A 12 19.99 30.56 -25.69
CA THR A 12 19.92 30.15 -24.29
C THR A 12 18.74 29.20 -24.13
N THR A 13 19.05 27.90 -24.03
CA THR A 13 18.05 26.87 -23.76
C THR A 13 17.56 27.04 -22.33
N ILE A 14 16.35 27.59 -22.15
CA ILE A 14 15.69 27.65 -20.83
C ILE A 14 15.39 26.21 -20.43
N GLN A 15 16.19 25.65 -19.52
CA GLN A 15 15.88 24.38 -18.88
C GLN A 15 14.70 24.60 -17.93
N VAL A 16 13.50 24.24 -18.37
CA VAL A 16 12.31 24.17 -17.52
C VAL A 16 12.45 22.93 -16.64
N GLN A 17 13.09 23.09 -15.48
CA GLN A 17 13.04 22.06 -14.44
C GLN A 17 11.60 22.00 -13.91
N PRO A 18 10.96 20.82 -13.85
CA PRO A 18 9.63 20.72 -13.27
C PRO A 18 9.69 21.09 -11.79
N GLU A 19 8.79 21.98 -11.35
CA GLU A 19 8.61 22.26 -9.92
C GLU A 19 8.20 20.95 -9.22
N ILE A 20 8.95 20.55 -8.18
CA ILE A 20 8.69 19.36 -7.38
C ILE A 20 8.42 19.80 -5.94
N ARG A 21 7.41 19.20 -5.31
CA ARG A 21 7.03 19.42 -3.91
C ARG A 21 7.07 18.10 -3.16
N SER A 22 7.62 18.12 -1.94
CA SER A 22 7.49 17.01 -1.00
C SER A 22 6.18 17.16 -0.22
N ILE A 23 5.31 16.16 -0.31
CA ILE A 23 3.98 16.20 0.31
C ILE A 23 3.66 14.87 0.98
N LYS A 24 3.01 14.94 2.14
CA LYS A 24 2.70 13.80 2.98
C LYS A 24 1.30 13.27 2.71
N CYS A 25 1.18 11.99 2.40
CA CYS A 25 -0.08 11.28 2.23
C CYS A 25 -0.94 11.36 3.50
N GLU A 26 -2.20 11.76 3.35
CA GLU A 26 -3.14 11.90 4.46
C GLU A 26 -3.56 10.54 5.07
N CYS A 27 -3.40 9.44 4.31
CA CYS A 27 -3.71 8.08 4.77
C CYS A 27 -2.59 7.46 5.60
N CYS A 28 -1.48 7.13 4.94
CA CYS A 28 -0.40 6.36 5.55
C CYS A 28 0.71 7.24 6.12
N GLY A 29 0.74 8.54 5.80
CA GLY A 29 1.81 9.44 6.23
C GLY A 29 3.12 9.28 5.47
N LEU A 30 3.15 8.50 4.38
CA LEU A 30 4.29 8.45 3.46
C LEU A 30 4.47 9.80 2.77
N THR A 31 5.71 10.29 2.70
CA THR A 31 6.06 11.50 1.95
C THR A 31 6.49 11.11 0.53
N GLU A 32 5.94 11.79 -0.47
CA GLU A 32 6.31 11.61 -1.88
C GLU A 32 6.73 12.95 -2.50
N GLU A 33 7.63 12.90 -3.47
CA GLU A 33 8.02 14.03 -4.31
C GLU A 33 7.13 14.06 -5.55
N CYS A 34 6.39 15.15 -5.74
CA CYS A 34 5.34 15.24 -6.76
C CYS A 34 5.32 16.62 -7.42
N THR A 35 4.93 16.65 -8.69
CA THR A 35 4.68 17.92 -9.38
C THR A 35 3.35 18.54 -8.88
N PRO A 36 3.22 19.87 -8.82
CA PRO A 36 1.97 20.53 -8.41
C PRO A 36 0.76 20.04 -9.19
N GLY A 37 0.88 19.92 -10.51
CA GLY A 37 -0.22 19.44 -11.36
C GLY A 37 -0.63 18.00 -11.08
N TYR A 38 0.28 17.13 -10.61
CA TYR A 38 -0.11 15.79 -10.16
C TYR A 38 -0.84 15.83 -8.82
N ILE A 39 -0.39 16.68 -7.88
CA ILE A 39 -1.06 16.89 -6.59
C ILE A 39 -2.51 17.34 -6.79
N ASP A 40 -2.73 18.31 -7.67
CA ASP A 40 -4.06 18.86 -7.93
C ASP A 40 -5.01 17.81 -8.54
N ARG A 41 -4.53 17.01 -9.50
CA ARG A 41 -5.32 15.90 -10.09
C ARG A 41 -5.74 14.86 -9.06
N ILE A 42 -4.85 14.53 -8.12
CA ILE A 42 -5.17 13.58 -7.05
C ILE A 42 -6.21 14.19 -6.11
N ARG A 43 -6.03 15.45 -5.70
CA ARG A 43 -7.00 16.13 -4.84
C ARG A 43 -8.39 16.23 -5.48
N GLU A 44 -8.46 16.53 -6.78
CA GLU A 44 -9.72 16.55 -7.51
C GLU A 44 -10.44 15.20 -7.47
N ARG A 45 -9.70 14.10 -7.67
CA ARG A 45 -10.26 12.73 -7.65
C ARG A 45 -10.68 12.25 -6.26
N TYR A 46 -9.96 12.66 -5.21
CA TYR A 46 -10.08 12.10 -3.87
C TYR A 46 -10.59 13.13 -2.84
N MET A 47 -11.62 13.90 -3.22
CA MET A 47 -12.37 14.79 -2.32
C MET A 47 -11.49 15.83 -1.60
N GLY A 48 -10.54 16.41 -2.35
CA GLY A 48 -9.59 17.40 -1.86
C GLY A 48 -8.39 16.81 -1.11
N LYS A 49 -8.36 15.49 -0.87
CA LYS A 49 -7.30 14.84 -0.10
C LYS A 49 -6.13 14.44 -1.00
N TRP A 50 -4.92 14.71 -0.54
CA TRP A 50 -3.73 14.15 -1.14
C TRP A 50 -3.45 12.74 -0.58
N ILE A 51 -3.39 11.76 -1.47
CA ILE A 51 -3.04 10.38 -1.15
C ILE A 51 -1.91 9.90 -2.05
N CYS A 52 -0.99 9.10 -1.51
CA CYS A 52 0.12 8.54 -2.27
C CYS A 52 -0.34 7.53 -3.32
N GLY A 53 0.54 7.18 -4.27
CA GLY A 53 0.24 6.22 -5.33
C GLY A 53 -0.31 4.89 -4.81
N LEU A 54 0.29 4.34 -3.75
CA LEU A 54 -0.16 3.07 -3.16
C LEU A 54 -1.54 3.15 -2.50
N CYS A 55 -1.81 4.24 -1.76
CA CYS A 55 -3.13 4.46 -1.17
C CYS A 55 -4.19 4.70 -2.25
N SER A 56 -3.81 5.32 -3.38
CA SER A 56 -4.72 5.53 -4.50
C SER A 56 -5.19 4.22 -5.12
N GLU A 57 -4.28 3.23 -5.27
CA GLU A 57 -4.63 1.89 -5.73
C GLU A 57 -5.45 1.12 -4.69
N ALA A 58 -5.09 1.21 -3.41
CA ALA A 58 -5.86 0.56 -2.34
C ALA A 58 -7.31 1.09 -2.24
N VAL A 59 -7.52 2.39 -2.46
CA VAL A 59 -8.88 2.96 -2.51
C VAL A 59 -9.65 2.47 -3.74
N LYS A 60 -9.01 2.38 -4.92
CA LYS A 60 -9.65 1.81 -6.11
C LYS A 60 -10.05 0.35 -5.89
N ASP A 61 -9.17 -0.44 -5.29
CA ASP A 61 -9.45 -1.84 -4.93
C ASP A 61 -10.63 -1.95 -3.95
N GLU A 62 -10.68 -1.08 -2.92
CA GLU A 62 -11.79 -1.07 -1.95
C GLU A 62 -13.15 -0.80 -2.63
N VAL A 63 -13.20 0.09 -3.63
CA VAL A 63 -14.41 0.35 -4.42
C VAL A 63 -14.85 -0.88 -5.22
N VAL A 64 -13.90 -1.59 -5.84
CA VAL A 64 -14.20 -2.76 -6.70
C VAL A 64 -14.52 -4.01 -5.89
N ARG A 65 -13.84 -4.21 -4.76
CA ARG A 65 -13.93 -5.42 -3.93
C ARG A 65 -15.13 -5.42 -2.98
N SER A 66 -15.72 -4.26 -2.72
CA SER A 66 -16.87 -4.15 -1.83
C SER A 66 -18.10 -4.83 -2.44
N GLU A 67 -18.72 -5.76 -1.70
CA GLU A 67 -19.95 -6.46 -2.11
C GLU A 67 -21.12 -5.51 -2.41
N ARG A 68 -21.07 -4.30 -1.82
CA ARG A 68 -21.99 -3.19 -2.11
C ARG A 68 -21.23 -2.11 -2.86
N LEU A 69 -21.89 -1.49 -3.84
CA LEU A 69 -21.38 -0.29 -4.49
C LEU A 69 -21.18 0.80 -3.44
N ILE A 70 -19.92 1.19 -3.23
CA ILE A 70 -19.54 2.27 -2.33
C ILE A 70 -19.01 3.45 -3.14
N THR A 71 -19.17 4.64 -2.59
CA THR A 71 -18.61 5.85 -3.20
C THR A 71 -17.10 5.92 -2.95
N THR A 72 -16.38 6.66 -3.79
CA THR A 72 -14.95 6.92 -3.58
C THR A 72 -14.68 7.55 -2.21
N ASP A 73 -15.54 8.47 -1.74
CA ASP A 73 -15.38 9.07 -0.41
C ASP A 73 -15.51 8.04 0.71
N GLU A 74 -16.49 7.13 0.60
CA GLU A 74 -16.64 6.05 1.57
C GLU A 74 -15.43 5.11 1.57
N ALA A 75 -14.92 4.76 0.38
CA ALA A 75 -13.72 3.95 0.23
C ALA A 75 -12.48 4.62 0.85
N ILE A 76 -12.30 5.93 0.62
CA ILE A 76 -11.24 6.73 1.26
C ILE A 76 -11.39 6.68 2.78
N ASN A 77 -12.58 6.91 3.33
CA ASN A 77 -12.80 6.94 4.77
C ASN A 77 -12.55 5.57 5.43
N ARG A 78 -12.92 4.47 4.76
CA ARG A 78 -12.56 3.11 5.20
C ARG A 78 -11.05 2.90 5.21
N HIS A 79 -10.37 3.26 4.12
CA HIS A 79 -8.92 3.12 4.01
C HIS A 79 -8.17 3.99 5.05
N LEU A 80 -8.59 5.23 5.26
CA LEU A 80 -8.06 6.13 6.30
C LEU A 80 -8.14 5.50 7.69
N ASN A 81 -9.26 4.85 8.01
CA ASN A 81 -9.44 4.19 9.30
C ASN A 81 -8.46 3.01 9.46
N VAL A 82 -8.27 2.21 8.41
CA VAL A 82 -7.29 1.10 8.39
C VAL A 82 -5.88 1.64 8.60
N CYS A 83 -5.45 2.65 7.83
CA CYS A 83 -4.12 3.23 7.97
C CYS A 83 -3.91 3.87 9.36
N ARG A 84 -4.92 4.54 9.92
CA ARG A 84 -4.84 5.13 11.26
C ARG A 84 -4.66 4.06 12.33
N LYS A 85 -5.45 2.98 12.26
CA LYS A 85 -5.32 1.83 13.18
C LYS A 85 -3.93 1.22 13.09
N PHE A 86 -3.43 0.98 11.88
CA PHE A 86 -2.08 0.44 11.65
C PHE A 86 -0.99 1.35 12.26
N ARG A 87 -1.06 2.66 11.99
CA ARG A 87 -0.14 3.64 12.57
C ARG A 87 -0.20 3.71 14.10
N SER A 88 -1.39 3.57 14.69
CA SER A 88 -1.55 3.57 16.15
C SER A 88 -1.08 2.27 16.81
N SER A 89 -1.09 1.15 16.07
CA SER A 89 -0.52 -0.11 16.54
C SER A 89 1.01 -0.18 16.40
N CYS A 90 1.59 0.62 15.50
CA CYS A 90 3.03 0.80 15.46
C CYS A 90 3.48 1.54 16.72
N PRO A 91 4.47 1.00 17.46
CA PRO A 91 5.01 1.70 18.61
C PRO A 91 5.65 3.01 18.14
N PRO A 92 5.51 4.10 18.90
CA PRO A 92 6.18 5.35 18.55
C PRO A 92 7.69 5.13 18.46
N ALA A 93 8.34 5.81 17.52
CA ALA A 93 9.80 5.85 17.45
C ALA A 93 10.33 6.41 18.77
N GLY A 94 10.83 5.54 19.65
CA GLY A 94 11.25 5.86 21.02
C GLY A 94 10.53 5.10 22.14
N GLY A 95 9.54 4.25 21.82
CA GLY A 95 8.98 3.31 22.80
C GLY A 95 9.95 2.16 23.12
N ASP A 96 9.98 1.71 24.37
CA ASP A 96 10.78 0.55 24.79
C ASP A 96 10.41 -0.69 23.95
N PRO A 97 11.34 -1.23 23.13
CA PRO A 97 11.10 -2.42 22.31
C PRO A 97 10.61 -3.62 23.13
N ALA A 98 11.06 -3.74 24.39
CA ALA A 98 10.65 -4.82 25.27
C ALA A 98 9.15 -4.74 25.61
N MET A 99 8.65 -3.54 25.90
CA MET A 99 7.22 -3.32 26.15
C MET A 99 6.34 -3.65 24.94
N HIS A 100 6.82 -3.37 23.72
CA HIS A 100 6.10 -3.75 22.50
C HIS A 100 6.05 -5.27 22.34
N LEU A 101 7.17 -5.96 22.56
CA LEU A 101 7.23 -7.42 22.51
C LEU A 101 6.30 -8.05 23.55
N ILE A 102 6.34 -7.56 24.80
CA ILE A 102 5.46 -8.03 25.89
C ILE A 102 3.99 -7.85 25.49
N THR A 103 3.64 -6.69 24.93
CA THR A 103 2.26 -6.40 24.50
C THR A 103 1.81 -7.33 23.36
N ALA A 104 2.67 -7.53 22.36
CA ALA A 104 2.41 -8.44 21.24
C ALA A 104 2.24 -9.89 21.72
N MET A 105 3.16 -10.40 22.54
CA MET A 105 3.08 -11.72 23.14
C MET A 105 1.80 -11.89 23.98
N ARG A 106 1.44 -10.88 24.79
CA ARG A 106 0.22 -10.90 25.60
C ARG A 106 -1.03 -10.99 24.72
N SER A 107 -1.07 -10.29 23.58
CA SER A 107 -2.20 -10.38 22.64
C SER A 107 -2.31 -11.77 22.01
N ILE A 108 -1.18 -12.39 21.63
CA ILE A 108 -1.14 -13.74 21.06
C ILE A 108 -1.67 -14.76 22.07
N LEU A 109 -1.17 -14.69 23.31
CA LEU A 109 -1.60 -15.60 24.38
C LEU A 109 -3.09 -15.43 24.69
N ARG A 110 -3.61 -14.19 24.77
CA ARG A 110 -5.05 -13.95 24.97
C ARG A 110 -5.89 -14.55 23.84
N ARG A 111 -5.53 -14.26 22.58
CA ARG A 111 -6.20 -14.85 21.41
C ARG A 111 -6.18 -16.38 21.39
N SER A 112 -5.08 -17.00 21.83
CA SER A 112 -5.00 -18.46 21.91
C SER A 112 -5.91 -19.07 22.99
N LEU A 113 -6.23 -18.30 24.03
CA LEU A 113 -7.13 -18.72 25.11
C LEU A 113 -8.60 -18.47 24.75
N ASP A 114 -8.88 -17.46 23.93
CA ASP A 114 -10.22 -17.09 23.46
C ASP A 114 -10.74 -18.01 22.34
N CYS A 115 -9.88 -18.83 21.73
CA CYS A 115 -10.32 -19.94 20.87
C CYS A 115 -11.01 -21.01 21.74
N PRO A 116 -12.27 -21.41 21.45
CA PRO A 116 -12.88 -22.55 22.11
C PRO A 116 -11.94 -23.76 21.96
N ARG A 117 -11.54 -24.37 23.08
CA ARG A 117 -10.68 -25.58 23.14
C ARG A 117 -11.33 -26.83 22.53
N GLY A 118 -12.03 -26.72 21.40
CA GLY A 118 -12.84 -27.77 20.80
C GLY A 118 -12.60 -28.02 19.30
N GLY A 119 -11.55 -27.48 18.69
CA GLY A 119 -11.39 -27.59 17.22
C GLY A 119 -10.00 -27.91 16.66
N LEU A 120 -8.92 -27.86 17.44
CA LEU A 120 -7.57 -28.12 16.93
C LEU A 120 -7.14 -29.57 17.25
N ARG A 121 -7.73 -30.54 16.54
CA ARG A 121 -6.99 -31.77 16.23
C ARG A 121 -6.17 -31.51 14.98
N SER A 122 -4.92 -31.10 15.18
CA SER A 122 -3.88 -31.17 14.15
C SER A 122 -3.40 -32.62 13.98
N THR A 123 -4.33 -33.54 13.73
CA THR A 123 -4.03 -34.92 13.33
C THR A 123 -4.85 -35.23 12.09
N PRO A 124 -4.24 -35.54 10.93
CA PRO A 124 -5.01 -35.99 9.79
C PRO A 124 -5.58 -37.36 10.16
N ALA A 125 -6.90 -37.43 10.39
CA ALA A 125 -7.58 -38.71 10.32
C ALA A 125 -7.50 -39.14 8.85
N SER A 126 -6.84 -40.27 8.61
CA SER A 126 -6.69 -40.90 7.29
C SER A 126 -8.00 -40.86 6.50
N PRO A 127 -8.00 -40.50 5.20
CA PRO A 127 -9.23 -40.54 4.43
C PRO A 127 -9.55 -41.99 4.09
N THR A 128 -10.63 -42.49 4.67
CA THR A 128 -11.39 -43.61 4.12
C THR A 128 -11.82 -43.24 2.71
N ARG A 129 -11.68 -44.20 1.80
CA ARG A 129 -11.96 -44.13 0.36
C ARG A 129 -13.21 -43.32 0.03
N GLY A 130 -13.03 -42.28 -0.78
CA GLY A 130 -14.11 -41.48 -1.36
C GLY A 130 -13.53 -40.69 -2.53
N ASP A 131 -13.77 -41.23 -3.72
CA ASP A 131 -13.50 -40.61 -5.01
C ASP A 131 -14.25 -39.28 -5.13
N MET A 132 -13.53 -38.20 -5.45
CA MET A 132 -14.06 -36.95 -6.01
C MET A 132 -12.87 -36.15 -6.55
N ASP A 133 -12.76 -36.19 -7.86
CA ASP A 133 -11.82 -35.47 -8.70
C ASP A 133 -11.82 -33.96 -8.36
N ARG A 134 -10.75 -33.48 -7.72
CA ARG A 134 -10.55 -32.06 -7.43
C ARG A 134 -9.16 -31.66 -7.94
N PRO A 135 -9.03 -30.63 -8.79
CA PRO A 135 -7.74 -30.22 -9.31
C PRO A 135 -6.79 -29.83 -8.17
N LYS A 136 -5.67 -30.55 -8.06
CA LYS A 136 -4.59 -30.20 -7.16
C LYS A 136 -3.99 -28.88 -7.64
N LEU A 137 -4.02 -27.85 -6.80
CA LEU A 137 -3.29 -26.61 -7.03
C LEU A 137 -1.80 -26.96 -7.09
N THR A 138 -1.23 -26.97 -8.29
CA THR A 138 0.19 -27.12 -8.49
C THR A 138 0.87 -25.86 -7.95
N ARG A 139 1.90 -26.10 -7.14
CA ARG A 139 2.72 -25.08 -6.49
C ARG A 139 3.36 -24.21 -7.57
N SER A 140 3.16 -22.89 -7.51
CA SER A 140 3.85 -21.95 -8.40
C SER A 140 5.36 -22.11 -8.27
N GLU A 141 6.03 -22.43 -9.38
CA GLU A 141 7.48 -22.42 -9.44
C GLU A 141 7.94 -20.96 -9.43
N SER A 142 8.53 -20.54 -8.33
CA SER A 142 9.22 -19.26 -8.22
C SER A 142 10.44 -19.27 -9.13
N CYS A 143 10.46 -18.43 -10.17
CA CYS A 143 11.66 -18.20 -10.97
C CYS A 143 12.69 -17.42 -10.13
N PHE A 144 13.57 -18.14 -9.45
CA PHE A 144 14.91 -17.64 -9.15
C PHE A 144 15.85 -18.38 -10.10
N ALA A 145 16.30 -17.70 -11.15
CA ALA A 145 17.53 -18.09 -11.82
C ALA A 145 18.64 -17.40 -11.06
N ASP A 146 19.44 -18.18 -10.35
CA ASP A 146 20.69 -17.73 -9.72
C ASP A 146 21.62 -17.13 -10.77
N LEU A 147 22.38 -16.11 -10.33
CA LEU A 147 23.41 -15.40 -11.07
C LEU A 147 24.67 -16.25 -11.24
#